data_AF-R4S3C7-F1
#
_entry.id   AF-R4S3C7-F1
#
_cell.length_a   1.000
_cell.length_b   1.000
_cell.length_c   1.000
_cell.angle_alpha   90.00
_cell.angle_beta   90.00
_cell.angle_gamma   90.00
#
_symmetry.space_group_name_H-M   'P 1'
#
loop_
_entity.id
_entity.type
_entity.pdbx_description
1 polymer ?
#
loop_
_entity_poly.entity_id
_entity_poly.type
_entity_poly.pdbx_seq_one_letter_code
_entity_poly.pdbx_strand_id
1 'polypeptide(L)'
;SQNHGYCVDATRLPADWEILFTNTNDSSNEGIVHANLPYFSVQFHPEHTAGPQDLECLFDLFLESVKCEAEGSMQISIKDRLNRELTSELPAPIAICRPKKVLILGSGGLSIGQAGEFDYSGSQAIKAMKEESIQTLLINPNIATVQTSKGMADKVYFLPITSEYVEQVIRSERPDGVLLTFGGQTALNCGVELEKNGVFAKYDVKILGTPIESIIQTEDRKIFADRISEINERIAPSAAVYSVQE
;
A
#
# COMPACT_ATOMS: atom_id res chain seq x y z
N SER A 1 -3.19 -21.32 4.36
CA SER A 1 -4.60 -21.66 4.71
C SER A 1 -4.62 -22.42 6.03
N GLN A 2 -5.75 -22.57 6.71
CA GLN A 2 -5.83 -23.26 8.01
C GLN A 2 -7.01 -24.23 8.03
N ASN A 3 -6.85 -25.37 8.69
CA ASN A 3 -7.93 -26.31 8.95
C ASN A 3 -7.63 -27.16 10.21
N HIS A 4 -7.69 -26.51 11.38
CA HIS A 4 -7.47 -27.15 12.67
C HIS A 4 -8.53 -26.69 13.68
N GLY A 5 -8.84 -27.55 14.65
CA GLY A 5 -9.80 -27.26 15.74
C GLY A 5 -9.16 -27.24 17.14
N TYR A 6 -7.85 -27.43 17.20
CA TYR A 6 -7.02 -27.39 18.41
C TYR A 6 -5.86 -26.44 18.16
N CYS A 7 -5.33 -25.82 19.22
CA CYS A 7 -4.16 -24.94 19.14
C CYS A 7 -3.20 -25.20 20.30
N VAL A 8 -1.95 -24.79 20.13
CA VAL A 8 -0.92 -24.86 21.18
C VAL A 8 -1.12 -23.70 22.16
N ASP A 9 -1.06 -24.00 23.47
CA ASP A 9 -1.10 -22.97 24.50
C ASP A 9 0.24 -22.24 24.59
N ALA A 10 0.28 -21.05 23.99
CA ALA A 10 1.46 -20.19 23.93
C ALA A 10 1.99 -19.75 25.31
N THR A 11 1.14 -19.78 26.35
CA THR A 11 1.53 -19.35 27.71
C THR A 11 2.33 -20.40 28.47
N ARG A 12 2.36 -21.63 27.96
CA ARG A 12 2.97 -22.80 28.61
C ARG A 12 4.08 -23.44 27.78
N LEU A 13 4.68 -22.68 26.87
CA LEU A 13 5.82 -23.15 26.09
C LEU A 13 7.02 -23.46 27.02
N PRO A 14 7.78 -24.54 26.78
CA PRO A 14 9.02 -24.80 27.50
C PRO A 14 10.07 -23.70 27.26
N ALA A 15 11.07 -23.61 28.13
CA ALA A 15 12.03 -22.49 28.16
C ALA A 15 12.77 -22.23 26.84
N ASP A 16 13.04 -23.26 26.05
CA ASP A 16 13.79 -23.14 24.79
C ASP A 16 12.89 -22.95 23.55
N TRP A 17 11.58 -22.79 23.73
CA TRP A 17 10.60 -22.61 22.67
C TRP A 17 9.98 -21.22 22.70
N GLU A 18 9.84 -20.64 21.52
CA GLU A 18 9.30 -19.31 21.32
C GLU A 18 8.16 -19.33 20.29
N ILE A 19 7.32 -18.31 20.35
CA ILE A 19 6.23 -18.10 19.38
C ILE A 19 6.85 -17.61 18.07
N LEU A 20 6.50 -18.27 16.96
CA LEU A 20 6.93 -17.86 15.61
C LEU A 20 5.85 -17.03 14.90
N PHE A 21 4.60 -17.50 14.93
CA PHE A 21 3.46 -16.81 14.32
C PHE A 21 2.31 -16.67 15.33
N THR A 22 1.55 -15.59 15.20
CA THR A 22 0.35 -15.31 16.00
C THR A 22 -0.79 -14.89 15.10
N ASN A 23 -1.98 -15.42 15.34
CA ASN A 23 -3.18 -15.06 14.60
C ASN A 23 -3.59 -13.62 14.91
N THR A 24 -3.81 -12.79 13.88
CA THR A 24 -4.18 -11.37 14.06
C THR A 24 -5.63 -11.17 14.48
N ASN A 25 -6.51 -12.15 14.32
CA ASN A 25 -7.92 -12.05 14.67
C ASN A 25 -8.20 -12.44 16.13
N ASP A 26 -7.59 -13.53 16.61
CA ASP A 26 -7.89 -14.12 17.92
C ASP A 26 -6.68 -14.30 18.84
N SER A 27 -5.48 -13.91 18.39
CA SER A 27 -4.22 -14.05 19.13
C SER A 27 -3.81 -15.49 19.46
N SER A 28 -4.40 -16.49 18.82
CA SER A 28 -3.99 -17.89 18.96
C SER A 28 -2.60 -18.14 18.37
N ASN A 29 -1.91 -19.18 18.86
CA ASN A 29 -0.60 -19.57 18.36
C ASN A 29 -0.70 -20.18 16.97
N GLU A 30 0.14 -19.69 16.06
CA GLU A 30 0.17 -20.15 14.66
C GLU A 30 1.50 -20.77 14.24
N GLY A 31 2.42 -20.93 15.20
CA GLY A 31 3.72 -21.52 14.96
C GLY A 31 4.65 -21.32 16.15
N ILE A 32 5.63 -22.21 16.26
CA ILE A 32 6.65 -22.19 17.30
C ILE A 32 8.02 -22.46 16.70
N VAL A 33 9.06 -21.96 17.34
CA VAL A 33 10.46 -22.14 16.93
C VAL A 33 11.32 -22.40 18.15
N HIS A 34 12.31 -23.28 18.03
CA HIS A 34 13.29 -23.49 19.08
C HIS A 34 14.35 -22.39 19.04
N ALA A 35 14.80 -21.93 20.21
CA ALA A 35 15.75 -20.84 20.32
C ALA A 35 17.13 -21.11 19.68
N ASN A 36 17.52 -22.38 19.51
CA ASN A 36 18.90 -22.78 19.16
C ASN A 36 18.94 -23.93 18.15
N LEU A 37 18.04 -24.91 18.28
CA LEU A 37 17.98 -26.07 17.40
C LEU A 37 17.21 -25.75 16.10
N PRO A 38 17.44 -26.48 15.00
CA PRO A 38 16.79 -26.25 13.72
C PRO A 38 15.34 -26.76 13.69
N TYR A 39 14.57 -26.50 14.74
CA TYR A 39 13.19 -26.93 14.89
C TYR A 39 12.25 -25.74 14.81
N PHE A 40 11.29 -25.84 13.91
CA PHE A 40 10.17 -24.92 13.85
C PHE A 40 8.94 -25.68 13.35
N SER A 41 7.76 -25.13 13.64
CA SER A 41 6.50 -25.62 13.10
C SER A 41 5.56 -24.46 12.87
N VAL A 42 4.64 -24.67 11.94
CA VAL A 42 3.52 -23.76 11.67
C VAL A 42 2.21 -24.50 11.85
N GLN A 43 1.18 -23.79 12.30
CA GLN A 43 -0.15 -24.32 12.54
C GLN A 43 -1.02 -24.31 11.27
N PHE A 44 -0.68 -23.42 10.33
CA PHE A 44 -1.28 -23.32 9.01
C PHE A 44 -0.60 -24.23 7.98
N HIS A 45 -1.22 -24.31 6.82
CA HIS A 45 -0.81 -25.08 5.64
C HIS A 45 -0.05 -24.18 4.65
N PRO A 46 1.30 -24.18 4.66
CA PRO A 46 2.11 -23.41 3.70
C PRO A 46 2.06 -23.98 2.29
N GLU A 47 1.62 -25.24 2.11
CA GLU A 47 1.46 -25.92 0.82
C GLU A 47 0.27 -25.43 0.01
N HIS A 48 -0.52 -24.48 0.54
CA HIS A 48 -1.43 -23.60 -0.21
C HIS A 48 -2.43 -24.25 -1.19
N THR A 49 -2.63 -25.58 -1.16
CA THR A 49 -3.57 -26.26 -2.07
C THR A 49 -5.00 -25.83 -1.73
N ALA A 50 -5.51 -24.85 -2.48
CA ALA A 50 -6.70 -24.03 -2.19
C ALA A 50 -6.52 -22.89 -1.14
N GLY A 51 -5.32 -22.30 -1.06
CA GLY A 51 -5.00 -21.10 -0.26
C GLY A 51 -3.94 -20.20 -0.92
N PRO A 52 -3.59 -19.06 -0.30
CA PRO A 52 -2.53 -18.17 -0.82
C PRO A 52 -1.14 -18.82 -0.72
N GLN A 53 -0.26 -18.45 -1.65
CA GLN A 53 1.09 -19.00 -1.83
C GLN A 53 2.17 -18.24 -1.02
N ASP A 54 1.76 -17.29 -0.20
CA ASP A 54 2.61 -16.27 0.43
C ASP A 54 3.71 -16.83 1.36
N LEU A 55 3.57 -18.08 1.82
CA LEU A 55 4.48 -18.72 2.79
C LEU A 55 5.11 -20.02 2.26
N GLU A 56 5.13 -20.23 0.94
CA GLU A 56 5.87 -21.33 0.31
C GLU A 56 7.37 -21.31 0.64
N CYS A 57 7.94 -20.12 0.87
CA CYS A 57 9.35 -19.94 1.23
C CYS A 57 9.78 -20.71 2.49
N LEU A 58 8.83 -21.12 3.35
CA LEU A 58 9.10 -21.96 4.51
C LEU A 58 9.65 -23.34 4.12
N PHE A 59 9.28 -23.87 2.94
CA PHE A 59 9.83 -25.11 2.42
C PHE A 59 11.31 -24.94 2.02
N ASP A 60 11.65 -23.84 1.35
CA ASP A 60 13.04 -23.53 0.99
C ASP A 60 13.89 -23.38 2.25
N LEU A 61 13.41 -22.64 3.24
CA LEU A 61 14.06 -22.48 4.54
C LEU A 61 14.28 -23.82 5.25
N PHE A 62 13.30 -24.72 5.23
CA PHE A 62 13.44 -26.06 5.77
C PHE A 62 14.53 -26.86 5.02
N LEU A 63 14.46 -26.92 3.69
CA LEU A 63 15.40 -27.67 2.86
C LEU A 63 16.84 -27.16 3.00
N GLU A 64 17.02 -25.84 3.01
CA GLU A 64 18.33 -25.24 3.21
C GLU A 64 18.87 -25.52 4.61
N SER A 65 18.02 -25.57 5.63
CA SER A 65 18.45 -25.88 7.00
C SER A 65 18.90 -27.32 7.15
N VAL A 66 18.22 -28.26 6.49
CA VAL A 66 18.66 -29.67 6.42
C VAL A 66 20.02 -29.79 5.72
N LYS A 67 20.25 -29.05 4.63
CA LYS A 67 21.55 -29.03 3.93
C LYS A 67 22.66 -28.48 4.82
N CYS A 68 22.44 -27.34 5.47
CA CYS A 68 23.43 -26.73 6.35
C CYS A 68 23.80 -27.61 7.54
N GLU A 69 22.82 -28.31 8.14
CA GLU A 69 23.06 -29.25 9.23
C GLU A 69 23.89 -30.45 8.76
N ALA A 70 23.57 -31.01 7.58
CA ALA A 70 24.29 -32.14 7.01
C ALA A 70 25.76 -31.81 6.68
N GLU A 71 26.03 -30.56 6.28
CA GLU A 71 27.37 -30.07 5.95
C GLU A 71 28.14 -29.54 7.18
N GLY A 72 27.50 -29.46 8.35
CA GLY A 72 28.07 -28.82 9.54
C GLY A 72 28.33 -27.32 9.34
N SER A 73 27.62 -26.67 8.41
CA SER A 73 27.84 -25.30 7.96
C SER A 73 26.81 -24.30 8.54
N MET A 74 26.04 -24.70 9.54
CA MET A 74 25.01 -23.84 10.15
C MET A 74 25.64 -22.69 10.95
N GLN A 75 25.75 -21.52 10.32
CA GLN A 75 26.36 -20.32 10.92
C GLN A 75 25.39 -19.47 11.75
N ILE A 76 24.08 -19.57 11.49
CA ILE A 76 23.03 -18.80 12.15
C ILE A 76 21.86 -19.72 12.52
N SER A 77 21.13 -19.39 13.59
CA SER A 77 20.00 -20.19 14.05
C SER A 77 18.85 -20.19 13.03
N ILE A 78 18.01 -21.23 13.03
CA ILE A 78 16.81 -21.28 12.16
C ILE A 78 15.89 -20.08 12.43
N LYS A 79 15.81 -19.65 13.70
CA LYS A 79 15.03 -18.49 14.13
C LYS A 79 15.51 -17.21 13.45
N ASP A 80 16.83 -16.97 13.44
CA ASP A 80 17.38 -15.77 12.80
C ASP A 80 17.19 -15.78 11.29
N ARG A 81 17.26 -16.96 10.66
CA ARG A 81 16.95 -17.13 9.24
C ARG A 81 15.49 -16.82 8.94
N LEU A 82 14.57 -17.42 9.70
CA LEU A 82 13.14 -17.16 9.58
C LEU A 82 12.84 -15.66 9.74
N ASN A 83 13.42 -15.02 10.76
CA ASN A 83 13.24 -13.59 10.97
C ASN A 83 13.76 -12.76 9.79
N ARG A 84 14.92 -13.11 9.21
CA ARG A 84 15.48 -12.38 8.07
C ARG A 84 14.67 -12.55 6.78
N GLU A 85 14.20 -13.76 6.49
CA GLU A 85 13.41 -14.00 5.26
C GLU A 85 11.97 -13.48 5.38
N LEU A 86 11.35 -13.61 6.57
CA LEU A 86 9.96 -13.22 6.79
C LEU A 86 9.80 -11.73 7.13
N THR A 87 10.86 -11.09 7.65
CA THR A 87 10.87 -9.65 7.93
C THR A 87 11.61 -8.96 6.81
N SER A 88 10.88 -8.26 5.94
CA SER A 88 11.54 -7.35 5.00
C SER A 88 12.23 -6.24 5.80
N GLU A 89 13.54 -6.08 5.60
CA GLU A 89 14.25 -4.91 6.11
C GLU A 89 13.74 -3.69 5.36
N LEU A 90 12.81 -2.96 5.97
CA LEU A 90 12.48 -1.63 5.49
C LEU A 90 13.76 -0.77 5.63
N PRO A 91 14.26 -0.13 4.55
CA PRO A 91 15.54 0.58 4.57
C PRO A 91 15.59 1.75 5.57
N ALA A 92 14.44 2.18 6.09
CA ALA A 92 14.33 3.05 7.26
C ALA A 92 13.02 2.77 8.00
N PRO A 93 12.94 3.03 9.33
CA PRO A 93 11.68 3.07 10.04
C PRO A 93 10.74 4.04 9.33
N ILE A 94 9.53 3.60 8.96
CA ILE A 94 8.52 4.50 8.40
C ILE A 94 8.16 5.50 9.51
N ALA A 95 8.71 6.71 9.43
CA ALA A 95 8.34 7.77 10.33
C ALA A 95 6.86 8.08 10.11
N ILE A 96 6.01 7.66 11.05
CA ILE A 96 4.57 7.92 11.02
C ILE A 96 4.36 9.40 11.40
N CYS A 97 4.65 10.30 10.47
CA CYS A 97 4.30 11.70 10.60
C CYS A 97 2.84 11.86 10.19
N ARG A 98 1.95 11.98 11.18
CA ARG A 98 0.53 12.21 10.94
C ARG A 98 0.34 13.64 10.42
N PRO A 99 -0.19 13.84 9.20
CA PRO A 99 -0.47 15.17 8.68
C PRO A 99 -1.57 15.82 9.52
N LYS A 100 -1.51 17.14 9.73
CA LYS A 100 -2.56 17.88 10.42
C LYS A 100 -3.66 18.32 9.45
N LYS A 101 -3.28 18.63 8.21
CA LYS A 101 -4.19 19.07 7.16
C LYS A 101 -3.92 18.36 5.84
N VAL A 102 -4.95 17.76 5.25
CA VAL A 102 -4.87 17.01 3.99
C VAL A 102 -5.82 17.61 2.96
N LEU A 103 -5.29 17.81 1.76
CA LEU A 103 -6.04 18.18 0.56
C LEU A 103 -6.48 16.93 -0.19
N ILE A 104 -7.76 16.87 -0.57
CA ILE A 104 -8.35 15.79 -1.35
C ILE A 104 -8.83 16.40 -2.67
N LEU A 105 -8.36 15.85 -3.78
CA LEU A 105 -8.86 16.21 -5.11
C LEU A 105 -10.04 15.30 -5.46
N GLY A 106 -11.22 15.89 -5.64
CA GLY A 106 -12.42 15.17 -6.05
C GLY A 106 -12.38 14.77 -7.53
N SER A 107 -13.50 14.27 -8.04
CA SER A 107 -13.58 13.80 -9.43
C SER A 107 -13.82 14.87 -10.48
N GLY A 108 -14.25 16.07 -10.09
CA GLY A 108 -14.77 17.01 -11.06
C GLY A 108 -16.17 16.65 -11.55
N GLY A 109 -16.54 17.18 -12.71
CA GLY A 109 -17.81 16.90 -13.36
C GLY A 109 -17.93 15.44 -13.80
N LEU A 110 -19.15 14.90 -13.76
CA LEU A 110 -19.42 13.54 -14.24
C LEU A 110 -19.12 13.45 -15.74
N SER A 111 -18.26 12.50 -16.11
CA SER A 111 -17.91 12.22 -17.49
C SER A 111 -18.18 10.74 -17.79
N ILE A 112 -18.38 10.37 -19.06
CA ILE A 112 -18.51 8.96 -19.43
C ILE A 112 -17.20 8.25 -19.06
N GLY A 113 -17.29 7.20 -18.24
CA GLY A 113 -16.11 6.50 -17.68
C GLY A 113 -15.57 7.07 -16.37
N GLN A 114 -16.14 8.16 -15.84
CA GLN A 114 -15.78 8.75 -14.56
C GLN A 114 -17.06 9.22 -13.83
N ALA A 115 -17.68 8.28 -13.10
CA ALA A 115 -19.02 8.43 -12.53
C ALA A 115 -19.01 8.64 -11.00
N GLY A 116 -20.08 8.24 -10.31
CA GLY A 116 -20.27 8.43 -8.86
C GLY A 116 -19.36 7.59 -7.96
N GLU A 117 -18.55 6.68 -8.50
CA GLU A 117 -17.62 5.84 -7.71
C GLU A 117 -16.59 6.68 -6.94
N PHE A 118 -16.17 7.81 -7.51
CA PHE A 118 -15.23 8.73 -6.89
C PHE A 118 -15.90 9.64 -5.85
N ASP A 119 -17.21 9.87 -5.97
CA ASP A 119 -17.98 10.52 -4.91
C ASP A 119 -18.01 9.66 -3.65
N TYR A 120 -18.25 8.36 -3.83
CA TYR A 120 -18.19 7.40 -2.73
C TYR A 120 -16.76 7.26 -2.17
N SER A 121 -15.77 7.07 -3.03
CA SER A 121 -14.38 6.83 -2.60
C SER A 121 -13.77 8.05 -1.90
N GLY A 122 -13.99 9.26 -2.44
CA GLY A 122 -13.58 10.51 -1.79
C GLY A 122 -14.27 10.72 -0.44
N SER A 123 -15.54 10.35 -0.33
CA SER A 123 -16.29 10.37 0.94
C SER A 123 -15.69 9.44 2.00
N GLN A 124 -15.27 8.22 1.62
CA GLN A 124 -14.59 7.31 2.55
C GLN A 124 -13.22 7.85 2.98
N ALA A 125 -12.47 8.47 2.06
CA ALA A 125 -11.20 9.09 2.39
C ALA A 125 -11.37 10.23 3.42
N ILE A 126 -12.38 11.08 3.23
CA ILE A 126 -12.71 12.15 4.19
C ILE A 126 -13.08 11.56 5.55
N LYS A 127 -13.88 10.49 5.59
CA LYS A 127 -14.27 9.81 6.82
C LYS A 127 -13.05 9.27 7.58
N ALA A 128 -12.15 8.56 6.89
CA ALA A 128 -10.94 8.01 7.49
C ALA A 128 -10.02 9.11 8.07
N MET A 129 -9.85 10.22 7.34
CA MET A 129 -9.09 11.37 7.83
C MET A 129 -9.69 11.98 9.09
N LYS A 130 -11.03 12.07 9.16
CA LYS A 130 -11.73 12.58 10.35
C LYS A 130 -11.60 11.68 11.57
N GLU A 131 -11.65 10.36 11.39
CA GLU A 131 -11.44 9.39 12.48
C GLU A 131 -10.04 9.55 13.10
N GLU A 132 -9.05 9.92 12.30
CA GLU A 132 -7.69 10.23 12.75
C GLU A 132 -7.47 11.69 13.18
N SER A 133 -8.54 12.49 13.30
CA SER A 133 -8.49 13.92 13.68
C SER A 133 -7.65 14.80 12.75
N ILE A 134 -7.64 14.48 11.45
CA ILE A 134 -6.93 15.21 10.40
C ILE A 134 -7.90 16.19 9.72
N GLN A 135 -7.51 17.45 9.57
CA GLN A 135 -8.32 18.46 8.90
C GLN A 135 -8.38 18.19 7.39
N THR A 136 -9.58 18.20 6.83
CA THR A 136 -9.85 17.84 5.43
C THR A 136 -10.23 19.06 4.60
N LEU A 137 -9.50 19.25 3.50
CA LEU A 137 -9.84 20.19 2.44
C LEU A 137 -10.25 19.41 1.20
N LEU A 138 -11.38 19.75 0.60
CA LEU A 138 -11.84 19.13 -0.65
C LEU A 138 -11.89 20.17 -1.76
N ILE A 139 -11.31 19.86 -2.92
CA ILE A 139 -11.59 20.60 -4.17
C ILE A 139 -12.46 19.71 -5.06
N ASN A 140 -13.68 20.16 -5.34
CA ASN A 140 -14.55 19.51 -6.32
C ASN A 140 -15.55 20.52 -6.90
N PRO A 141 -15.54 20.78 -8.23
CA PRO A 141 -16.51 21.66 -8.87
C PRO A 141 -17.92 21.07 -8.98
N ASN A 142 -18.10 19.75 -8.81
CA ASN A 142 -19.40 19.11 -8.92
C ASN A 142 -20.23 19.25 -7.64
N ILE A 143 -21.15 20.22 -7.65
CA ILE A 143 -22.06 20.55 -6.54
C ILE A 143 -23.08 19.44 -6.22
N ALA A 144 -23.30 18.48 -7.12
CA ALA A 144 -24.32 17.44 -6.98
C ALA A 144 -23.73 16.13 -6.43
N THR A 145 -22.92 16.23 -5.38
CA THR A 145 -22.17 15.10 -4.82
C THR A 145 -22.29 15.03 -3.29
N VAL A 146 -22.24 13.82 -2.73
CA VAL A 146 -22.27 13.61 -1.27
C VAL A 146 -21.01 14.16 -0.63
N GLN A 147 -19.85 14.01 -1.27
CA GLN A 147 -18.56 14.53 -0.77
C GLN A 147 -18.57 16.05 -0.52
N THR A 148 -19.38 16.82 -1.27
CA THR A 148 -19.50 18.28 -1.11
C THR A 148 -20.62 18.71 -0.15
N SER A 149 -21.31 17.74 0.48
CA SER A 149 -22.36 18.02 1.45
C SER A 149 -21.82 18.70 2.70
N LYS A 150 -22.66 19.55 3.30
CA LYS A 150 -22.28 20.31 4.50
C LYS A 150 -21.89 19.36 5.63
N GLY A 151 -20.71 19.58 6.20
CA GLY A 151 -20.17 18.78 7.29
C GLY A 151 -19.45 17.50 6.84
N MET A 152 -19.37 17.23 5.53
CA MET A 152 -18.60 16.09 5.02
C MET A 152 -17.09 16.35 5.12
N ALA A 153 -16.55 17.34 4.42
CA ALA A 153 -15.20 17.86 4.65
C ALA A 153 -15.23 19.11 5.54
N ASP A 154 -14.10 19.48 6.15
CA ASP A 154 -14.02 20.69 6.98
C ASP A 154 -14.09 21.97 6.14
N LYS A 155 -13.51 21.92 4.93
CA LYS A 155 -13.62 23.00 3.95
C LYS A 155 -13.75 22.45 2.54
N VAL A 156 -14.68 23.00 1.77
CA VAL A 156 -14.95 22.61 0.37
C VAL A 156 -14.70 23.81 -0.54
N TYR A 157 -13.99 23.56 -1.63
CA TYR A 157 -13.73 24.49 -2.71
C TYR A 157 -14.42 24.02 -3.99
N PHE A 158 -15.38 24.79 -4.46
CA PHE A 158 -16.03 24.58 -5.75
C PHE A 158 -15.21 25.23 -6.87
N LEU A 159 -14.00 24.72 -7.09
CA LEU A 159 -13.05 25.20 -8.09
C LEU A 159 -12.75 24.10 -9.12
N PRO A 160 -12.39 24.44 -10.37
CA PRO A 160 -11.88 23.47 -11.33
C PRO A 160 -10.65 22.74 -10.80
N ILE A 161 -10.53 21.45 -11.12
CA ILE A 161 -9.37 20.63 -10.77
C ILE A 161 -8.34 20.79 -11.89
N THR A 162 -7.65 21.93 -11.87
CA THR A 162 -6.52 22.22 -12.76
C THR A 162 -5.33 22.64 -11.91
N SER A 163 -4.12 22.43 -12.44
CA SER A 163 -2.85 22.79 -11.78
C SER A 163 -2.87 24.21 -11.18
N GLU A 164 -3.37 25.19 -11.94
CA GLU A 164 -3.44 26.59 -11.50
C GLU A 164 -4.32 26.80 -10.25
N TYR A 165 -5.57 26.31 -10.27
CA TYR A 165 -6.49 26.50 -9.14
C TYR A 165 -6.07 25.69 -7.92
N VAL A 166 -5.57 24.47 -8.14
CA VAL A 166 -5.09 23.62 -7.05
C VAL A 166 -3.85 24.22 -6.39
N GLU A 167 -2.90 24.78 -7.15
CA GLU A 167 -1.75 25.50 -6.58
C GLU A 167 -2.22 26.71 -5.75
N GLN A 168 -3.22 27.46 -6.20
CA GLN A 168 -3.75 28.59 -5.42
C GLN A 168 -4.32 28.14 -4.06
N VAL A 169 -5.04 27.02 -4.02
CA VAL A 169 -5.54 26.43 -2.77
C VAL A 169 -4.38 25.95 -1.90
N ILE A 170 -3.40 25.22 -2.45
CA ILE A 170 -2.20 24.78 -1.72
C ILE A 170 -1.47 25.98 -1.11
N ARG A 171 -1.27 27.06 -1.88
CA ARG A 171 -0.61 28.28 -1.43
C ARG A 171 -1.33 28.94 -0.26
N SER A 172 -2.66 28.99 -0.32
CA SER A 172 -3.51 29.62 0.70
C SER A 172 -3.65 28.76 1.95
N GLU A 173 -3.82 27.46 1.80
CA GLU A 173 -4.18 26.56 2.89
C GLU A 173 -2.99 25.84 3.52
N ARG A 174 -1.87 25.73 2.82
CA ARG A 174 -0.65 25.03 3.26
C ARG A 174 -0.96 23.65 3.87
N PRO A 175 -1.56 22.72 3.10
CA PRO A 175 -1.78 21.36 3.57
C PRO A 175 -0.44 20.62 3.74
N ASP A 176 -0.35 19.72 4.71
CA ASP A 176 0.84 18.88 4.92
C ASP A 176 0.89 17.73 3.91
N GLY A 177 -0.28 17.33 3.39
CA GLY A 177 -0.38 16.26 2.41
C GLY A 177 -1.55 16.39 1.45
N VAL A 178 -1.48 15.61 0.37
CA VAL A 178 -2.50 15.56 -0.68
C VAL A 178 -2.84 14.12 -1.06
N LEU A 179 -4.12 13.86 -1.31
CA LEU A 179 -4.64 12.61 -1.86
C LEU A 179 -5.13 12.82 -3.28
N LEU A 180 -4.54 12.06 -4.21
CA LEU A 180 -4.78 12.17 -5.66
C LEU A 180 -5.60 10.98 -6.21
N THR A 181 -5.65 9.87 -5.48
CA THR A 181 -6.16 8.57 -5.96
C THR A 181 -7.67 8.40 -5.87
N PHE A 182 -8.39 9.34 -5.25
CA PHE A 182 -9.84 9.24 -5.02
C PHE A 182 -10.69 10.08 -5.99
N GLY A 183 -10.06 10.82 -6.90
CA GLY A 183 -10.72 11.71 -7.86
C GLY A 183 -10.64 11.26 -9.32
N GLY A 184 -10.31 9.99 -9.58
CA GLY A 184 -10.19 9.45 -10.93
C GLY A 184 -9.12 10.14 -11.78
N GLN A 185 -9.23 10.04 -13.10
CA GLN A 185 -8.20 10.52 -14.03
C GLN A 185 -7.98 12.04 -13.92
N THR A 186 -9.03 12.81 -13.65
CA THR A 186 -8.92 14.28 -13.50
C THR A 186 -7.96 14.65 -12.36
N ALA A 187 -8.13 14.04 -11.19
CA ALA A 187 -7.26 14.28 -10.05
C ALA A 187 -5.84 13.75 -10.26
N LEU A 188 -5.70 12.56 -10.84
CA LEU A 188 -4.39 11.95 -11.14
C LEU A 188 -3.58 12.81 -12.11
N ASN A 189 -4.17 13.20 -13.25
CA ASN A 189 -3.50 14.05 -14.24
C ASN A 189 -3.11 15.40 -13.66
N CYS A 190 -4.00 16.03 -12.87
CA CYS A 190 -3.69 17.28 -12.19
C CYS A 190 -2.52 17.10 -11.20
N GLY A 191 -2.51 16.01 -10.44
CA GLY A 191 -1.40 15.67 -9.54
C GLY A 191 -0.07 15.51 -10.27
N VAL A 192 -0.06 14.78 -11.39
CA VAL A 192 1.15 14.61 -12.23
C VAL A 192 1.63 15.95 -12.79
N GLU A 193 0.71 16.83 -13.21
CA GLU A 193 1.06 18.17 -13.69
C GLU A 193 1.66 19.06 -12.58
N LEU A 194 1.08 19.02 -11.38
CA LEU A 194 1.58 19.75 -10.21
C LEU A 194 2.99 19.29 -9.80
N GLU A 195 3.25 17.98 -9.85
CA GLU A 195 4.57 17.41 -9.59
C GLU A 195 5.59 17.85 -10.66
N LYS A 196 5.22 17.77 -11.94
CA LYS A 196 6.06 18.25 -13.06
C LYS A 196 6.42 19.74 -12.93
N ASN A 197 5.48 20.53 -12.42
CA ASN A 197 5.68 21.96 -12.14
C ASN A 197 6.42 22.23 -10.82
N GLY A 198 6.79 21.19 -10.07
CA GLY A 198 7.52 21.30 -8.80
C GLY A 198 6.71 21.91 -7.66
N VAL A 199 5.37 21.92 -7.76
CA VAL A 199 4.48 22.58 -6.79
C VAL A 199 4.57 21.88 -5.43
N PHE A 200 4.53 20.56 -5.38
CA PHE A 200 4.56 19.82 -4.12
C PHE A 200 5.86 20.06 -3.35
N ALA A 201 7.01 20.02 -4.03
CA ALA A 201 8.31 20.38 -3.43
C ALA A 201 8.37 21.85 -2.98
N LYS A 202 7.85 22.78 -3.79
CA LYS A 202 7.83 24.23 -3.50
C LYS A 202 7.05 24.59 -2.23
N TYR A 203 5.97 23.86 -1.93
CA TYR A 203 5.11 24.13 -0.78
C TYR A 203 5.24 23.09 0.34
N ASP A 204 6.19 22.14 0.23
CA ASP A 204 6.41 21.03 1.17
C ASP A 204 5.14 20.18 1.43
N VAL A 205 4.42 19.85 0.35
CA VAL A 205 3.21 19.03 0.39
C VAL A 205 3.56 17.59 0.05
N LYS A 206 3.21 16.66 0.93
CA LYS A 206 3.47 15.23 0.70
C LYS A 206 2.32 14.56 -0.04
N ILE A 207 2.64 13.80 -1.08
CA ILE A 207 1.66 12.92 -1.72
C ILE A 207 1.46 11.71 -0.80
N LEU A 208 0.22 11.50 -0.35
CA LEU A 208 -0.14 10.42 0.56
C LEU A 208 -0.64 9.21 -0.24
N GLY A 209 -0.23 8.01 0.18
CA GLY A 209 -0.56 6.76 -0.51
C GLY A 209 0.48 6.41 -1.57
N THR A 210 0.03 5.96 -2.75
CA THR A 210 0.90 5.55 -3.85
C THR A 210 1.80 6.71 -4.29
N PRO A 211 3.14 6.52 -4.35
CA PRO A 211 4.05 7.54 -4.86
C PRO A 211 3.68 7.97 -6.28
N ILE A 212 3.88 9.25 -6.60
CA ILE A 212 3.55 9.80 -7.93
C ILE A 212 4.33 9.12 -9.06
N GLU A 213 5.56 8.71 -8.78
CA GLU A 213 6.38 7.94 -9.72
C GLU A 213 5.71 6.62 -10.09
N SER A 214 5.17 5.89 -9.12
CA SER A 214 4.42 4.65 -9.40
C SER A 214 3.17 4.91 -10.23
N ILE A 215 2.46 6.02 -9.98
CA ILE A 215 1.31 6.44 -10.79
C ILE A 215 1.74 6.68 -12.25
N ILE A 216 2.83 7.42 -12.46
CA ILE A 216 3.37 7.70 -13.80
C ILE A 216 3.75 6.39 -14.51
N GLN A 217 4.44 5.49 -13.79
CA GLN A 217 4.87 4.20 -14.33
C GLN A 217 3.71 3.28 -14.71
N THR A 218 2.56 3.38 -14.03
CA THR A 218 1.38 2.56 -14.36
C THR A 218 0.50 3.17 -15.45
N GLU A 219 0.52 4.49 -15.61
CA GLU A 219 -0.30 5.20 -16.62
C GLU A 219 0.34 5.17 -18.02
N ASP A 220 1.67 5.18 -18.11
CA ASP A 220 2.38 5.01 -19.38
C ASP A 220 2.49 3.53 -19.75
N ARG A 221 1.82 3.13 -20.84
CA ARG A 221 1.77 1.72 -21.28
C ARG A 221 3.14 1.12 -21.58
N LYS A 222 4.09 1.91 -22.06
CA LYS A 222 5.45 1.43 -22.35
C LYS A 222 6.20 1.19 -21.07
N ILE A 223 6.20 2.18 -20.16
CA ILE A 223 6.89 2.06 -18.87
C ILE A 223 6.29 0.91 -18.06
N PHE A 224 4.96 0.77 -18.07
CA PHE A 224 4.28 -0.34 -17.44
C PHE A 224 4.76 -1.69 -18.01
N ALA A 225 4.83 -1.80 -19.35
CA ALA A 225 5.29 -3.03 -19.98
C ALA A 225 6.74 -3.38 -19.61
N ASP A 226 7.61 -2.38 -19.57
CA ASP A 226 9.00 -2.54 -19.16
C ASP A 226 9.09 -3.02 -17.70
N ARG A 227 8.32 -2.42 -16.77
CA ARG A 227 8.28 -2.81 -15.35
C ARG A 227 7.79 -4.24 -15.10
N ILE A 228 6.76 -4.67 -15.82
CA ILE A 228 6.24 -6.04 -15.72
C ILE A 228 7.25 -7.05 -16.29
N SER A 229 7.98 -6.67 -17.34
CA SER A 229 9.06 -7.49 -17.92
C SER A 229 10.23 -7.68 -16.94
N GLU A 230 10.56 -6.67 -16.12
CA GLU A 230 11.63 -6.76 -15.09
C GLU A 230 11.41 -7.92 -14.10
N ILE A 231 10.15 -8.29 -13.82
CA ILE A 231 9.78 -9.39 -12.92
C ILE A 231 9.45 -10.69 -13.66
N ASN A 232 9.73 -10.77 -14.97
CA ASN A 232 9.42 -11.91 -15.84
C ASN A 232 7.93 -12.26 -15.95
N GLU A 233 7.06 -11.28 -15.72
CA GLU A 233 5.62 -11.45 -15.88
C GLU A 233 5.17 -11.30 -17.35
N ARG A 234 4.03 -11.90 -17.67
CA ARG A 234 3.58 -12.03 -19.06
C ARG A 234 2.72 -10.85 -19.50
N ILE A 235 3.06 -10.29 -20.66
CA ILE A 235 2.23 -9.29 -21.35
C ILE A 235 1.97 -9.77 -22.78
N ALA A 236 0.78 -9.46 -23.30
CA ALA A 236 0.48 -9.72 -24.69
C ALA A 236 1.45 -8.93 -25.61
N PRO A 237 1.87 -9.49 -26.76
CA PRO A 237 2.68 -8.76 -27.72
C PRO A 237 2.03 -7.41 -28.07
N SER A 238 2.73 -6.32 -27.76
CA SER A 238 2.21 -4.96 -27.89
C SER A 238 3.35 -3.97 -28.14
N ALA A 239 3.01 -2.79 -28.67
CA ALA A 239 3.93 -1.68 -28.88
C ALA A 239 3.21 -0.37 -28.52
N ALA A 240 3.92 0.54 -27.85
CA ALA A 240 3.47 1.91 -27.67
C ALA A 240 3.89 2.74 -28.89
N VAL A 241 2.91 3.36 -29.55
CA VAL A 241 3.09 4.16 -30.77
C VAL A 241 2.69 5.61 -30.52
N TYR A 242 3.36 6.55 -31.18
CA TYR A 242 3.18 7.99 -30.99
C TYR A 242 2.73 8.72 -32.26
N SER A 243 2.56 7.99 -33.36
CA SER A 243 2.01 8.51 -34.60
C SER A 243 1.08 7.49 -35.26
N VAL A 244 0.36 7.89 -36.30
CA VAL A 244 -0.53 6.99 -37.05
C VAL A 244 0.25 6.02 -37.95
N GLN A 245 1.48 6.40 -38.31
CA GLN A 245 2.34 5.61 -39.20
C GLN A 245 3.11 4.51 -38.47
N GLU A 246 3.32 4.68 -37.17
CA GLU A 246 3.87 3.68 -36.25
C GLU A 246 2.80 2.63 -35.86
#